data_AF-F2LWT3-F1
#
_entry.id   AF-F2LWT3-F1
#
_cell.length_a   1.000
_cell.length_b   1.000
_cell.length_c   1.000
_cell.angle_alpha   90.00
_cell.angle_beta   90.00
_cell.angle_gamma   90.00
#
_symmetry.space_group_name_H-M   'P 1'
#
loop_
_entity.id
_entity.type
_entity.pdbx_description
1 polymer ?
#
loop_
_entity_poly.entity_id
_entity_poly.type
_entity_poly.pdbx_seq_one_letter_code
_entity_poly.pdbx_strand_id
1 'polypeptide(L)'
;MMNRLWVRVDMVGGECYIGSLDYYYEEGDDLMMVLEDQAYLGLKIDNVHKCKEVEGKLLLEPIDAGSSIYKSSMIIMNTDNIITIKFLKEDSSIVKELEGKITKKEKRSVKASKNILQFKPVKRENV
;
A
#
# COMPACT_ATOMS: atom_id res chain seq x y z
N MET A 1 11.89 10.34 9.16
CA MET A 1 10.50 10.64 8.73
C MET A 1 10.11 9.51 7.79
N MET A 2 8.92 8.92 7.93
CA MET A 2 8.54 7.75 7.11
C MET A 2 8.20 8.27 5.71
N ASN A 3 9.11 8.08 4.76
CA ASN A 3 8.92 8.55 3.40
C ASN A 3 8.20 7.46 2.60
N ARG A 4 7.32 7.90 1.69
CA ARG A 4 6.46 7.02 0.91
C ARG A 4 6.82 7.13 -0.55
N LEU A 5 7.20 6.02 -1.15
CA LEU A 5 7.51 5.96 -2.58
C LEU A 5 6.37 5.31 -3.34
N TRP A 6 5.82 6.00 -4.33
CA TRP A 6 4.77 5.44 -5.17
C TRP A 6 5.36 4.67 -6.35
N VAL A 7 4.86 3.46 -6.55
CA VAL A 7 5.33 2.55 -7.60
C VAL A 7 4.18 2.00 -8.42
N ARG A 8 4.42 1.84 -9.72
CA ARG A 8 3.64 1.02 -10.64
C ARG A 8 4.38 -0.30 -10.86
N VAL A 9 3.70 -1.41 -10.67
CA VAL A 9 4.22 -2.76 -10.87
C VAL A 9 3.43 -3.43 -11.98
N ASP A 10 4.13 -3.80 -13.04
CA ASP A 10 3.58 -4.53 -14.18
C ASP A 10 3.94 -6.02 -14.02
N MET A 11 2.95 -6.90 -13.97
CA MET A 11 3.11 -8.34 -13.69
C MET A 11 3.13 -9.20 -14.96
N VAL A 12 3.76 -10.36 -14.85
CA VAL A 12 3.67 -11.45 -15.83
C VAL A 12 2.20 -11.90 -15.89
N GLY A 13 1.58 -11.72 -17.06
CA GLY A 13 0.13 -11.93 -17.26
C GLY A 13 -0.65 -10.65 -17.61
N GLY A 14 0.01 -9.48 -17.62
CA GLY A 14 -0.58 -8.23 -18.11
C GLY A 14 -1.38 -7.45 -17.05
N GLU A 15 -1.46 -7.97 -15.82
CA GLU A 15 -2.01 -7.23 -14.68
C GLU A 15 -1.05 -6.11 -14.26
N CYS A 16 -1.61 -4.97 -13.85
CA CYS A 16 -0.86 -3.80 -13.39
C CYS A 16 -1.39 -3.38 -12.03
N TYR A 17 -0.48 -3.00 -11.13
CA TYR A 17 -0.79 -2.51 -9.80
C TYR A 17 -0.06 -1.20 -9.51
N ILE A 18 -0.71 -0.29 -8.79
CA ILE A 18 -0.06 0.89 -8.21
C ILE A 18 -0.25 0.86 -6.71
N GLY A 19 0.82 1.14 -5.99
CA GLY A 19 0.76 1.30 -4.55
C GLY A 19 1.99 2.02 -4.04
N SER A 20 2.15 2.01 -2.72
CA SER A 20 3.23 2.68 -2.03
C SER A 20 4.16 1.69 -1.34
N LEU A 21 5.45 1.95 -1.44
CA LEU A 21 6.48 1.37 -0.59
C LEU A 21 6.73 2.34 0.56
N ASP A 22 6.51 1.87 1.77
CA ASP A 22 6.95 2.58 2.96
C ASP A 22 8.41 2.20 3.22
N TYR A 23 9.31 3.19 3.28
CA TYR A 23 10.73 2.96 3.54
C TYR A 23 11.23 3.75 4.75
N TYR A 24 12.13 3.13 5.51
CA TYR A 24 12.66 3.62 6.78
C TYR A 24 14.14 3.93 6.66
N TYR A 25 14.52 4.91 5.83
CA TYR A 25 15.92 5.29 5.74
C TYR A 25 16.12 6.80 5.77
N GLU A 26 17.23 7.20 6.40
CA GLU A 26 17.72 8.56 6.46
C GLU A 26 18.52 8.88 5.19
N GLU A 27 18.83 10.16 4.94
CA GLU A 27 19.56 10.61 3.76
C GLU A 27 20.87 9.82 3.54
N GLY A 28 20.86 8.89 2.58
CA GLY A 28 22.06 8.15 2.16
C GLY A 28 21.89 6.67 1.87
N ASP A 29 20.81 6.02 2.31
CA ASP A 29 20.63 4.58 2.04
C ASP A 29 20.01 4.33 0.66
N ASP A 30 20.64 3.40 -0.06
CA ASP A 30 20.28 3.03 -1.43
C ASP A 30 18.92 2.33 -1.46
N LEU A 31 17.96 2.92 -2.20
CA LEU A 31 16.68 2.31 -2.56
C LEU A 31 16.83 0.88 -3.11
N MET A 32 17.99 0.57 -3.69
CA MET A 32 18.34 -0.77 -4.14
C MET A 32 18.39 -1.79 -3.00
N MET A 33 18.89 -1.43 -1.82
CA MET A 33 18.91 -2.34 -0.66
C MET A 33 17.50 -2.70 -0.21
N VAL A 34 16.54 -1.76 -0.24
CA VAL A 34 15.13 -2.05 0.05
C VAL A 34 14.59 -3.08 -0.93
N LEU A 35 14.86 -2.91 -2.22
CA LEU A 35 14.38 -3.83 -3.24
C LEU A 35 15.05 -5.20 -3.14
N GLU A 36 16.33 -5.25 -2.78
CA GLU A 36 17.06 -6.50 -2.53
C GLU A 36 16.49 -7.24 -1.32
N ASP A 37 16.26 -6.57 -0.19
CA ASP A 37 15.64 -7.17 1.00
C ASP A 37 14.22 -7.68 0.71
N GLN A 38 13.43 -6.88 -0.01
CA GLN A 38 12.09 -7.26 -0.44
C GLN A 38 12.10 -8.37 -1.50
N ALA A 39 13.18 -8.53 -2.28
CA ALA A 39 13.25 -9.58 -3.30
C ALA A 39 13.28 -10.99 -2.69
N TYR A 40 13.81 -11.15 -1.47
CA TYR A 40 13.85 -12.45 -0.79
C TYR A 40 12.48 -12.89 -0.23
N LEU A 41 11.65 -11.94 0.20
CA LEU A 41 10.38 -12.22 0.88
C LEU A 41 9.15 -11.91 0.02
N GLY A 42 9.35 -11.31 -1.15
CA GLY A 42 8.32 -10.72 -1.99
C GLY A 42 8.18 -9.22 -1.76
N LEU A 43 7.79 -8.51 -2.82
CA LEU A 43 7.63 -7.07 -2.78
C LEU A 43 6.34 -6.72 -2.03
N LYS A 44 6.48 -6.19 -0.81
CA LYS A 44 5.37 -5.63 -0.04
C LYS A 44 5.00 -4.25 -0.56
N ILE A 45 3.76 -4.09 -1.00
CA ILE A 45 3.21 -2.80 -1.42
C ILE A 45 1.94 -2.52 -0.63
N ASP A 46 1.80 -1.29 -0.13
CA ASP A 46 0.65 -0.81 0.60
C ASP A 46 -0.22 0.12 -0.28
N ASN A 47 -1.45 0.42 0.15
CA ASN A 47 -2.39 1.29 -0.58
C ASN A 47 -2.60 0.87 -2.05
N VAL A 48 -2.63 -0.44 -2.31
CA VAL A 48 -2.58 -0.96 -3.68
C VAL A 48 -3.91 -0.77 -4.40
N HIS A 49 -3.83 -0.42 -5.68
CA HIS A 49 -4.93 -0.34 -6.64
C HIS A 49 -4.53 -1.11 -7.89
N LYS A 50 -5.47 -1.78 -8.56
CA LYS A 50 -5.27 -2.23 -9.93
C LYS A 50 -5.20 -1.01 -10.84
N CYS A 51 -4.29 -1.05 -11.81
CA CYS A 51 -4.21 -0.04 -12.86
C CYS A 51 -4.51 -0.65 -14.21
N LYS A 52 -5.16 0.13 -15.06
CA LYS A 52 -5.27 -0.16 -16.49
C LYS A 52 -5.01 1.11 -17.28
N GLU A 53 -4.23 0.98 -18.34
CA GLU A 53 -3.99 2.09 -19.26
C GLU A 53 -5.05 2.02 -20.38
N VAL A 54 -5.89 3.05 -20.44
CA VAL A 54 -6.95 3.18 -21.44
C VAL A 54 -6.82 4.57 -22.05
N GLU A 55 -6.59 4.64 -23.37
CA GLU A 55 -6.51 5.92 -24.11
C GLU A 55 -5.45 6.91 -23.54
N GLY A 56 -4.31 6.39 -23.10
CA GLY A 56 -3.23 7.19 -22.50
C GLY A 56 -3.56 7.74 -21.11
N LYS A 57 -4.68 7.33 -20.51
CA LYS A 57 -5.07 7.63 -19.14
C LYS A 57 -4.94 6.38 -18.28
N LEU A 58 -4.47 6.58 -17.06
CA LEU A 58 -4.35 5.50 -16.10
C LEU A 58 -5.61 5.45 -15.23
N LEU A 59 -6.39 4.38 -15.40
CA LEU A 59 -7.58 4.09 -14.60
C LEU A 59 -7.17 3.26 -13.39
N LEU A 60 -7.65 3.66 -12.22
CA LEU A 60 -7.38 3.01 -10.95
C LEU A 60 -8.63 2.32 -10.43
N GLU A 61 -8.52 1.01 -10.20
CA GLU A 61 -9.58 0.20 -9.61
C GLU A 61 -9.14 -0.30 -8.23
N PRO A 62 -9.95 -0.12 -7.18
CA PRO A 62 -9.62 -0.68 -5.88
C PRO A 62 -9.62 -2.22 -5.95
N ILE A 63 -8.65 -2.86 -5.30
CA ILE A 63 -8.55 -4.33 -5.27
C ILE A 63 -9.71 -4.95 -4.49
N ASP A 64 -10.14 -4.30 -3.40
CA ASP A 64 -11.27 -4.78 -2.61
C ASP A 64 -12.61 -4.24 -3.12
N ALA A 65 -13.40 -5.15 -3.70
CA ALA A 65 -14.81 -4.97 -3.97
C ALA A 65 -15.62 -5.19 -2.68
N GLY A 66 -15.68 -4.19 -1.80
CA GLY A 66 -16.52 -4.31 -0.61
C GLY A 66 -16.43 -3.13 0.34
N SER A 67 -17.51 -2.91 1.08
CA SER A 67 -17.70 -1.93 2.16
C SER A 67 -16.78 -2.15 3.38
N SER A 68 -15.57 -2.68 3.18
CA SER A 68 -14.59 -2.89 4.23
C SER A 68 -14.04 -1.57 4.73
N ILE A 69 -14.06 -1.39 6.05
CA ILE A 69 -13.43 -0.27 6.77
C ILE A 69 -11.89 -0.29 6.65
N TYR A 70 -11.31 -1.39 6.17
CA TYR A 70 -9.87 -1.59 5.93
C TYR A 70 -9.47 -1.34 4.46
N LYS A 71 -9.92 -0.23 3.85
CA LYS A 71 -9.53 0.21 2.48
C LYS A 71 -8.05 0.60 2.35
N SER A 72 -7.14 -0.31 2.62
CA SER A 72 -5.74 -0.27 2.22
C SER A 72 -5.33 -1.72 2.03
N SER A 73 -5.53 -2.23 0.81
CA SER A 73 -5.09 -3.57 0.45
C SER A 73 -3.57 -3.53 0.35
N MET A 74 -2.91 -4.08 1.37
CA MET A 74 -1.52 -4.47 1.30
C MET A 74 -1.44 -5.75 0.47
N ILE A 75 -0.51 -5.82 -0.47
CA ILE A 75 -0.20 -7.03 -1.22
C ILE A 75 1.29 -7.33 -1.07
N ILE A 76 1.62 -8.60 -0.85
CA ILE A 76 2.98 -9.12 -1.01
C ILE A 76 3.02 -9.84 -2.35
N MET A 77 3.82 -9.34 -3.29
CA MET A 77 3.92 -9.88 -4.64
C MET A 77 5.16 -10.76 -4.75
N ASN A 78 5.03 -11.92 -5.39
CA ASN A 78 6.20 -12.71 -5.79
C ASN A 78 6.96 -11.93 -6.89
N THR A 79 8.23 -11.64 -6.64
CA THR A 79 9.13 -10.91 -7.53
C THR A 79 9.41 -11.64 -8.84
N ASP A 80 9.34 -12.97 -8.86
CA ASP A 80 9.50 -13.76 -10.10
C ASP A 80 8.44 -13.45 -11.15
N ASN A 81 7.27 -12.99 -10.71
CA ASN A 81 6.15 -12.63 -11.57
C ASN A 81 6.09 -11.13 -11.87
N ILE A 82 7.10 -10.34 -11.49
CA ILE A 82 7.18 -8.91 -11.79
C ILE A 82 7.98 -8.70 -13.06
N ILE A 83 7.43 -7.98 -14.03
CA ILE A 83 8.15 -7.58 -15.25
C ILE A 83 8.92 -6.28 -14.98
N THR A 84 8.23 -5.26 -14.48
CA THR A 84 8.85 -3.96 -14.20
C THR A 84 8.25 -3.29 -12.98
N ILE A 85 9.11 -2.56 -12.26
CA ILE A 85 8.73 -1.61 -11.22
C ILE A 85 9.09 -0.21 -11.73
N LYS A 86 8.09 0.67 -11.80
CA LYS A 86 8.24 2.06 -12.27
C LYS A 86 7.96 3.01 -11.12
N PHE A 87 8.91 3.87 -10.82
CA PHE A 87 8.74 4.91 -9.81
C PHE A 87 7.86 6.04 -10.36
N LEU A 88 6.87 6.43 -9.57
CA LEU A 88 6.00 7.55 -9.88
C LEU A 88 6.58 8.80 -9.22
N LYS A 89 6.75 9.87 -10.01
CA LYS A 89 7.21 11.15 -9.48
C LYS A 89 6.17 11.72 -8.50
N GLU A 90 6.64 12.28 -7.40
CA GLU A 90 5.80 12.88 -6.35
C GLU A 90 4.89 14.01 -6.88
N ASP A 91 5.35 14.74 -7.90
CA ASP A 91 4.63 15.86 -8.51
C ASP A 91 3.53 15.42 -9.50
N SER A 92 3.45 14.12 -9.82
CA SER A 92 2.45 13.55 -10.72
C SER A 92 1.02 13.77 -10.20
N SER A 93 0.09 14.04 -11.12
CA SER A 93 -1.33 14.19 -10.80
C SER A 93 -1.92 12.97 -10.11
N ILE A 94 -1.47 11.77 -10.50
CA ILE A 94 -1.93 10.49 -9.94
C ILE A 94 -1.47 10.34 -8.48
N VAL A 95 -0.21 10.67 -8.19
CA VAL A 95 0.34 10.59 -6.84
C VAL A 95 -0.39 11.56 -5.91
N LYS A 96 -0.58 12.81 -6.34
CA LYS A 96 -1.36 13.82 -5.60
C LYS A 96 -2.80 13.37 -5.31
N GLU A 97 -3.45 12.71 -6.26
CA GLU A 97 -4.80 12.17 -6.05
C GLU A 97 -4.81 11.06 -4.99
N LEU A 98 -3.86 10.12 -5.09
CA LEU A 98 -3.73 9.00 -4.16
C LEU A 98 -3.39 9.47 -2.75
N GLU A 99 -2.44 10.39 -2.59
CA GLU A 99 -2.10 10.99 -1.30
C GLU A 99 -3.29 11.77 -0.71
N GLY A 100 -3.98 12.56 -1.54
CA GLY A 100 -5.17 13.29 -1.12
C GLY A 100 -6.28 12.37 -0.58
N LYS A 101 -6.42 11.15 -1.13
CA LYS A 101 -7.36 10.13 -0.61
C LYS A 101 -6.91 9.59 0.76
N ILE A 102 -5.61 9.40 0.96
CA ILE A 102 -5.03 8.94 2.25
C ILE A 102 -5.18 10.02 3.33
N THR A 103 -4.79 11.27 3.07
CA THR A 103 -4.86 12.34 4.09
C THR A 103 -6.30 12.66 4.49
N LYS A 104 -7.26 12.58 3.55
CA LYS A 104 -8.69 12.70 3.86
C LYS A 104 -9.19 11.56 4.75
N LYS A 105 -8.60 10.37 4.65
CA LYS A 105 -8.93 9.19 5.47
C LYS A 105 -8.37 9.32 6.89
N GLU A 106 -7.12 9.77 7.05
CA GLU A 106 -6.49 10.02 8.35
C GLU A 106 -7.26 11.07 9.18
N LYS A 107 -7.71 12.15 8.54
CA LYS A 107 -8.55 13.17 9.21
C LYS A 107 -9.91 12.63 9.67
N ARG A 108 -10.43 11.56 9.06
CA ARG A 108 -11.70 10.92 9.45
C ARG A 108 -11.53 9.91 10.58
N SER A 109 -10.43 9.15 10.63
CA SER A 109 -10.19 8.15 11.68
C SER A 109 -9.96 8.77 13.07
N VAL A 110 -9.38 9.97 13.14
CA VAL A 110 -9.19 10.72 14.40
C VAL A 110 -10.51 11.01 15.13
N LYS A 111 -11.66 11.01 14.43
CA LYS A 111 -12.98 11.22 15.04
C LYS A 111 -13.66 9.94 15.55
N ALA A 112 -13.08 8.75 15.32
CA ALA A 112 -13.75 7.47 15.58
C ALA A 112 -12.90 6.51 16.44
N SER A 113 -12.49 6.93 17.64
CA SER A 113 -11.96 6.02 18.67
C SER A 113 -12.95 5.89 19.82
N LYS A 114 -13.97 5.03 19.68
CA LYS A 114 -14.87 4.65 20.80
C LYS A 114 -15.28 3.19 20.87
N ASN A 115 -14.61 2.28 20.13
CA ASN A 115 -14.83 0.84 20.29
C ASN A 115 -13.53 0.13 20.66
N ILE A 116 -12.98 0.47 21.82
CA ILE A 116 -12.05 -0.41 22.52
C ILE A 116 -12.92 -1.49 23.16
N LEU A 117 -12.88 -2.71 22.64
CA LEU A 117 -13.46 -3.86 23.33
C LEU A 117 -12.69 -4.06 24.64
N GLN A 118 -13.32 -3.73 25.78
CA GLN A 118 -12.75 -4.05 27.07
C GLN A 118 -12.73 -5.56 27.24
N PHE A 119 -11.53 -6.15 27.20
CA PHE A 119 -11.32 -7.54 27.57
C PHE A 119 -11.69 -7.68 29.06
N LYS A 120 -12.77 -8.40 29.35
CA LYS A 120 -13.07 -8.85 30.72
C LYS A 120 -12.35 -10.19 30.93
N PRO A 121 -11.38 -10.28 31.85
CA PRO A 121 -10.75 -11.56 32.15
C PRO A 121 -11.80 -12.52 32.74
N VAL A 122 -11.92 -13.70 32.12
CA VAL A 122 -12.73 -14.80 32.65
C VAL A 122 -12.04 -15.29 33.93
N LYS A 123 -12.76 -15.32 35.06
CA LYS A 123 -12.24 -15.84 36.32
C LYS A 123 -11.84 -17.30 36.11
N ARG A 124 -10.61 -17.65 36.51
CA ARG A 124 -10.16 -19.05 36.55
C ARG A 124 -11.11 -19.82 37.49
N GLU A 125 -11.70 -20.89 36.99
CA GLU A 125 -12.29 -21.92 37.86
C GLU A 125 -11.15 -22.58 38.64
N ASN A 126 -11.31 -22.67 39.96
CA ASN A 126 -10.40 -23.42 40.82
C ASN A 126 -10.60 -24.91 40.52
N VAL A 127 -9.55 -25.56 40.02
CA VAL A 127 -9.38 -27.01 40.11
C VAL A 127 -8.47 -27.30 41.29
#